data_AF-B7Q184-F1
#
_entry.id   AF-B7Q184-F1
#
_cell.length_a   1.000
_cell.length_b   1.000
_cell.length_c   1.000
_cell.angle_alpha   90.00
_cell.angle_beta   90.00
_cell.angle_gamma   90.00
#
_symmetry.space_group_name_H-M   'P 1'
#
loop_
_entity.id
_entity.type
_entity.pdbx_description
1 polymer ?
#
loop_
_entity_poly.entity_id
_entity_poly.type
_entity_poly.pdbx_seq_one_letter_code
_entity_poly.pdbx_strand_id
1 'polypeptide(L)'
;MDSSEESSEISDGSSDDDNNILQVELRQREAISRALSKARSASWLSLEDVEESRDYRLGNTIWCMCGHCSRMSVASESTCCLEIPEVAKAVGTHGCITLHPGFESVCLNLHSLQVPFYWCMENQPKYLCGLHEHEQYRRIAYRQFTRWVWHRLGKSMHRPVPSCVTSKIRKTLVPESEVSWAYPRF
;
A
#
# COMPACT_ATOMS: atom_id res chain seq x y z
N MET A 1 -57.87 -13.63 -54.58
CA MET A 1 -56.70 -13.93 -55.42
C MET A 1 -55.57 -13.12 -54.82
N ASP A 2 -54.65 -13.65 -54.04
CA ASP A 2 -54.16 -15.01 -53.95
C ASP A 2 -53.55 -15.23 -52.55
N SER A 3 -53.63 -16.50 -52.15
CA SER A 3 -52.98 -17.23 -51.04
C SER A 3 -51.50 -16.81 -50.89
N SER A 4 -50.87 -16.86 -49.72
CA SER A 4 -50.45 -18.11 -49.08
C SER A 4 -49.99 -17.87 -47.64
N GLU A 5 -50.36 -18.82 -46.77
CA GLU A 5 -49.82 -19.04 -45.43
C GLU A 5 -48.36 -19.51 -45.52
N GLU A 6 -47.50 -19.04 -44.61
CA GLU A 6 -46.23 -19.68 -44.32
C GLU A 6 -46.10 -19.85 -42.81
N SER A 7 -46.13 -21.12 -42.40
CA SER A 7 -45.92 -21.60 -41.04
C SER A 7 -44.46 -22.04 -40.92
N SER A 8 -43.75 -21.62 -39.87
CA SER A 8 -42.47 -22.22 -39.51
C SER A 8 -42.29 -22.30 -38.00
N GLU A 9 -42.60 -23.50 -37.50
CA GLU A 9 -41.78 -24.33 -36.62
C GLU A 9 -41.05 -23.66 -35.45
N ILE A 10 -41.65 -23.78 -34.26
CA ILE A 10 -40.97 -23.62 -32.97
C ILE A 10 -40.26 -24.95 -32.68
N SER A 11 -38.93 -24.99 -32.82
CA SER A 11 -38.11 -26.12 -32.39
C SER A 11 -37.71 -25.96 -30.92
N ASP A 12 -38.32 -26.81 -30.08
CA ASP A 12 -38.02 -27.01 -28.67
C ASP A 12 -36.70 -27.79 -28.53
N GLY A 13 -35.70 -27.21 -27.86
CA GLY A 13 -34.35 -27.76 -27.81
C GLY A 13 -33.54 -27.17 -26.66
N SER A 14 -33.87 -27.54 -25.43
CA SER A 14 -33.11 -27.15 -24.23
C SER A 14 -33.21 -28.24 -23.17
N SER A 15 -32.31 -29.22 -23.21
CA SER A 15 -32.18 -30.21 -22.12
C SER A 15 -30.75 -30.71 -21.86
N ASP A 16 -29.83 -30.55 -22.82
CA ASP A 16 -28.49 -31.15 -22.71
C ASP A 16 -27.41 -30.16 -22.22
N ASP A 17 -27.62 -28.86 -22.40
CA ASP A 17 -26.69 -27.82 -21.93
C ASP A 17 -26.82 -27.54 -20.42
N ASP A 18 -28.03 -27.60 -19.87
CA ASP A 18 -28.28 -27.37 -18.43
C ASP A 18 -27.66 -28.46 -17.56
N ASN A 19 -27.64 -29.71 -18.05
CA ASN A 19 -27.06 -30.83 -17.34
C ASN A 19 -25.52 -30.76 -17.28
N ASN A 20 -24.90 -30.14 -18.30
CA ASN A 20 -23.47 -29.88 -18.35
C ASN A 20 -23.06 -28.74 -17.38
N ILE A 21 -23.86 -27.66 -17.33
CA ILE A 21 -23.64 -26.53 -16.42
C ILE A 21 -23.71 -26.98 -14.94
N LEU A 22 -24.74 -27.75 -14.57
CA LEU A 22 -24.89 -28.24 -13.19
C LEU A 22 -23.74 -29.16 -12.76
N GLN A 23 -23.21 -29.99 -13.67
CA GLN A 23 -22.03 -30.82 -13.37
C GLN A 23 -20.75 -30.01 -13.22
N VAL A 24 -20.58 -28.94 -13.99
CA VAL A 24 -19.44 -28.02 -13.85
C VAL A 24 -19.52 -27.28 -12.50
N GLU A 25 -20.70 -26.79 -12.12
CA GLU A 25 -20.89 -26.09 -10.84
C GLU A 25 -20.66 -27.00 -9.62
N LEU A 26 -21.12 -28.26 -9.67
CA LEU A 26 -20.87 -29.24 -8.62
C LEU A 26 -19.37 -29.54 -8.45
N ARG A 27 -18.65 -29.74 -9.57
CA ARG A 27 -17.19 -29.93 -9.55
C ARG A 27 -16.46 -28.71 -9.00
N GLN A 28 -16.92 -27.51 -9.33
CA GLN A 28 -16.37 -26.26 -8.79
C GLN A 28 -16.61 -26.15 -7.28
N ARG A 29 -17.82 -26.44 -6.79
CA ARG A 29 -18.14 -26.41 -5.35
C ARG A 29 -17.32 -27.43 -4.55
N GLU A 30 -17.15 -28.63 -5.06
CA GLU A 30 -16.31 -29.66 -4.42
C GLU A 30 -14.82 -29.28 -4.41
N ALA A 31 -14.32 -28.63 -5.46
CA ALA A 31 -12.97 -28.12 -5.51
C ALA A 31 -12.73 -26.99 -4.49
N ILE A 32 -13.69 -26.06 -4.37
CA ILE A 32 -13.65 -24.97 -3.38
C ILE A 32 -13.70 -25.54 -1.95
N SER A 33 -14.59 -26.50 -1.68
CA SER A 33 -14.69 -27.15 -0.36
C SER A 33 -13.39 -27.86 0.04
N ARG A 34 -12.74 -28.55 -0.90
CA ARG A 34 -11.42 -29.18 -0.70
C ARG A 34 -10.29 -28.16 -0.50
N ALA A 35 -10.32 -27.04 -1.21
CA ALA A 35 -9.35 -25.97 -1.02
C ALA A 35 -9.49 -25.31 0.37
N LEU A 36 -10.72 -25.08 0.82
CA LEU A 36 -11.02 -24.49 2.13
C LEU A 36 -10.71 -25.44 3.29
N SER A 37 -10.94 -26.75 3.13
CA SER A 37 -10.55 -27.75 4.14
C SER A 37 -9.03 -27.91 4.24
N LYS A 38 -8.32 -27.85 3.11
CA LYS A 38 -6.85 -27.79 3.06
C LYS A 38 -6.32 -26.51 3.72
N ALA A 39 -6.95 -25.36 3.46
CA ALA A 39 -6.61 -24.08 4.09
C ALA A 39 -6.86 -24.08 5.62
N ARG A 40 -7.96 -24.70 6.09
CA ARG A 40 -8.24 -24.86 7.54
C ARG A 40 -7.24 -25.78 8.25
N SER A 41 -6.63 -26.70 7.53
CA SER A 41 -5.67 -27.67 8.07
C SER A 41 -4.23 -27.16 8.05
N ALA A 42 -3.95 -26.18 7.20
CA ALA A 42 -2.65 -25.51 7.10
C ALA A 42 -2.57 -24.36 8.12
N SER A 43 -2.35 -24.72 9.39
CA SER A 43 -2.07 -23.79 10.50
C SER A 43 -0.69 -23.10 10.41
N TRP A 44 -0.08 -23.03 9.23
CA TRP A 44 1.20 -22.36 9.00
C TRP A 44 1.22 -21.87 7.55
N LEU A 45 0.88 -20.60 7.33
CA LEU A 45 1.36 -19.89 6.14
C LEU A 45 2.85 -19.63 6.41
N SER A 46 3.75 -20.21 5.61
CA SER A 46 5.16 -19.89 5.73
C SER A 46 5.36 -18.41 5.40
N LEU A 47 6.27 -17.73 6.10
CA LEU A 47 6.63 -16.33 5.81
C LEU A 47 7.10 -16.14 4.36
N GLU A 48 7.68 -17.19 3.78
CA GLU A 48 8.09 -17.30 2.37
C GLU A 48 6.90 -17.16 1.41
N ASP A 49 5.75 -17.75 1.73
CA ASP A 49 4.52 -17.67 0.91
C ASP A 49 3.90 -16.27 0.93
N VAL A 50 4.11 -15.51 2.02
CA VAL A 50 3.61 -14.13 2.17
C VAL A 50 4.48 -13.14 1.40
N GLU A 51 5.81 -13.34 1.38
CA GLU A 51 6.78 -12.50 0.66
C GLU A 51 6.70 -12.70 -0.85
N GLU A 52 6.65 -13.95 -1.34
CA GLU A 52 6.47 -14.26 -2.76
C GLU A 52 5.18 -13.63 -3.32
N SER A 53 4.13 -13.50 -2.49
CA SER A 53 2.89 -12.85 -2.87
C SER A 53 2.98 -11.33 -3.07
N ARG A 54 4.04 -10.65 -2.62
CA ARG A 54 4.15 -9.18 -2.75
C ARG A 54 5.10 -8.72 -3.85
N ASP A 55 5.83 -9.64 -4.47
CA ASP A 55 6.77 -9.31 -5.55
C ASP A 55 6.10 -8.76 -6.80
N TYR A 56 4.83 -9.12 -7.07
CA TYR A 56 4.06 -8.54 -8.17
C TYR A 56 3.89 -7.01 -8.06
N ARG A 57 4.11 -6.43 -6.88
CA ARG A 57 3.99 -4.99 -6.66
C ARG A 57 5.25 -4.21 -7.02
N LEU A 58 6.40 -4.89 -7.17
CA LEU A 58 7.68 -4.28 -7.44
C LEU A 58 7.75 -3.67 -8.84
N GLY A 59 8.42 -2.53 -8.98
CA GLY A 59 8.67 -1.90 -10.28
C GLY A 59 7.43 -1.34 -10.99
N ASN A 60 6.25 -1.37 -10.37
CA ASN A 60 5.00 -0.85 -10.94
C ASN A 60 4.16 -0.10 -9.88
N THR A 61 3.01 0.42 -10.30
CA THR A 61 2.06 1.16 -9.44
C THR A 61 0.62 0.71 -9.63
N ILE A 62 0.38 -0.49 -10.18
CA ILE A 62 -0.99 -0.96 -10.50
C ILE A 62 -1.86 -1.18 -9.24
N TRP A 63 -1.22 -1.37 -8.08
CA TRP A 63 -1.85 -1.50 -6.77
C TRP A 63 -2.20 -0.15 -6.12
N CYS A 64 -1.81 0.98 -6.73
CA CYS A 64 -2.05 2.29 -6.17
C CYS A 64 -3.51 2.70 -6.34
N MET A 65 -4.17 3.08 -5.23
CA MET A 65 -5.53 3.62 -5.24
C MET A 65 -5.58 5.15 -5.11
N CYS A 66 -4.51 5.78 -4.62
CA CYS A 66 -4.48 7.23 -4.37
C CYS A 66 -3.95 8.07 -5.54
N GLY A 67 -3.42 7.45 -6.60
CA GLY A 67 -2.84 8.14 -7.76
C GLY A 67 -1.46 8.79 -7.54
N HIS A 68 -0.89 8.73 -6.34
CA HIS A 68 0.38 9.42 -5.99
C HIS A 68 1.53 8.50 -5.57
N CYS A 69 1.35 7.17 -5.58
CA CYS A 69 2.44 6.23 -5.30
C CYS A 69 3.44 6.19 -6.46
N SER A 70 4.70 5.88 -6.15
CA SER A 70 5.74 5.60 -7.15
C SER A 70 6.17 4.13 -7.11
N ARG A 71 6.83 3.69 -8.18
CA ARG A 71 7.46 2.37 -8.29
C ARG A 71 8.52 2.25 -7.19
N MET A 72 8.50 1.13 -6.47
CA MET A 72 9.48 0.83 -5.42
C MET A 72 10.25 -0.44 -5.75
N SER A 73 11.49 -0.51 -5.25
CA SER A 73 12.35 -1.69 -5.36
C SER A 73 12.14 -2.69 -4.23
N VAL A 74 11.39 -2.31 -3.18
CA VAL A 74 11.14 -3.15 -2.00
C VAL A 74 9.63 -3.28 -1.77
N ALA A 75 9.20 -4.51 -1.46
CA ALA A 75 7.78 -4.85 -1.32
C ALA A 75 7.14 -4.14 -0.12
N SER A 76 7.89 -3.97 0.97
CA SER A 76 7.45 -3.24 2.17
C SER A 76 7.15 -1.76 1.90
N GLU A 77 7.81 -1.15 0.90
CA GLU A 77 7.55 0.23 0.46
C GLU A 77 6.41 0.31 -0.57
N SER A 78 5.98 -0.84 -1.13
CA SER A 78 4.96 -0.93 -2.19
C SER A 78 3.54 -1.03 -1.63
N THR A 79 3.18 -0.11 -0.73
CA THR A 79 1.85 -0.04 -0.09
C THR A 79 1.21 1.34 -0.30
N CYS A 80 -0.08 1.37 -0.66
CA CYS A 80 -0.81 2.63 -0.84
C CYS A 80 -1.29 3.20 0.49
N CYS A 81 -1.36 4.54 0.60
CA CYS A 81 -1.84 5.19 1.82
C CYS A 81 -3.29 4.87 2.15
N LEU A 82 -4.10 4.50 1.15
CA LEU A 82 -5.49 4.12 1.31
C LEU A 82 -5.67 2.64 1.69
N GLU A 83 -4.63 1.81 1.57
CA GLU A 83 -4.66 0.41 2.02
C GLU A 83 -4.45 0.28 3.54
N ILE A 84 -3.85 1.29 4.17
CA ILE A 84 -3.53 1.28 5.60
C ILE A 84 -4.64 2.02 6.34
N PRO A 85 -5.48 1.35 7.16
CA PRO A 85 -6.69 1.95 7.74
C PRO A 85 -6.44 3.24 8.53
N GLU A 86 -5.38 3.27 9.34
CA GLU A 86 -5.04 4.45 10.14
C GLU A 86 -4.59 5.62 9.28
N VAL A 87 -3.85 5.34 8.20
CA VAL A 87 -3.44 6.37 7.25
C VAL A 87 -4.65 6.84 6.45
N ALA A 88 -5.50 5.94 5.96
CA ALA A 88 -6.73 6.28 5.25
C ALA A 88 -7.67 7.14 6.11
N LYS A 89 -7.74 6.90 7.42
CA LYS A 89 -8.45 7.76 8.36
C LYS A 89 -7.81 9.15 8.46
N ALA A 90 -6.48 9.23 8.55
CA ALA A 90 -5.75 10.50 8.59
C ALA A 90 -5.81 11.29 7.28
N VAL A 91 -6.00 10.61 6.15
CA VAL A 91 -6.22 11.22 4.82
C VAL A 91 -7.51 12.06 4.83
N GLY A 92 -8.56 11.61 5.52
CA GLY A 92 -9.83 12.32 5.60
C GLY A 92 -10.51 12.44 4.23
N THR A 93 -10.85 13.67 3.83
CA THR A 93 -11.49 13.95 2.54
C THR A 93 -10.49 14.13 1.39
N HIS A 94 -9.20 14.05 1.66
CA HIS A 94 -8.17 14.18 0.62
C HIS A 94 -8.05 12.86 -0.17
N GLY A 95 -7.66 12.91 -1.45
CA GLY A 95 -7.44 11.68 -2.23
C GLY A 95 -6.17 10.91 -1.82
N CYS A 96 -5.25 11.59 -1.14
CA CYS A 96 -3.97 11.04 -0.70
C CYS A 96 -3.43 11.76 0.52
N ILE A 97 -2.67 11.06 1.37
CA ILE A 97 -2.11 11.62 2.61
C ILE A 97 -1.09 12.72 2.31
N THR A 98 -0.41 12.67 1.17
CA THR A 98 0.56 13.69 0.76
C THR A 98 -0.09 14.99 0.30
N LEU A 99 -1.42 15.00 0.08
CA LEU A 99 -2.21 16.20 -0.22
C LEU A 99 -2.82 16.81 1.04
N HIS A 100 -2.79 16.10 2.17
CA HIS A 100 -3.30 16.64 3.43
C HIS A 100 -2.40 17.81 3.86
N PRO A 101 -2.95 18.99 4.24
CA PRO A 101 -2.15 20.19 4.56
C PRO A 101 -1.18 19.95 5.73
N GLY A 102 -1.58 19.13 6.70
CA GLY A 102 -0.70 18.71 7.80
C GLY A 102 0.52 17.87 7.37
N PHE A 103 0.52 17.26 6.18
CA PHE A 103 1.66 16.46 5.75
C PHE A 103 2.91 17.32 5.50
N GLU A 104 2.74 18.47 4.84
CA GLU A 104 3.86 19.37 4.57
C GLU A 104 4.46 19.92 5.86
N SER A 105 3.61 20.39 6.77
CA SER A 105 4.06 20.94 8.05
C SER A 105 4.73 19.89 8.94
N VAL A 106 4.21 18.68 9.00
CA VAL A 106 4.73 17.63 9.90
C VAL A 106 5.96 16.91 9.32
N CYS A 107 5.99 16.66 8.02
CA CYS A 107 6.95 15.73 7.42
C CYS A 107 7.98 16.39 6.50
N LEU A 108 7.72 17.58 5.96
CA LEU A 108 8.57 18.20 4.94
C LEU A 108 9.21 19.52 5.40
N ASN A 109 8.57 20.23 6.34
CA ASN A 109 9.07 21.50 6.85
C ASN A 109 10.29 21.29 7.77
N LEU A 110 11.45 21.79 7.35
CA LEU A 110 12.71 21.62 8.09
C LEU A 110 12.64 22.16 9.52
N HIS A 111 12.01 23.33 9.74
CA HIS A 111 11.88 23.91 11.07
C HIS A 111 11.06 23.02 12.01
N SER A 112 10.01 22.40 11.48
CA SER A 112 9.19 21.46 12.25
C SER A 112 9.93 20.15 12.53
N LEU A 113 10.85 19.72 11.64
CA LEU A 113 11.68 18.54 11.83
C LEU A 113 12.87 18.76 12.80
N GLN A 114 13.27 20.00 13.07
CA GLN A 114 14.38 20.29 14.01
C GLN A 114 14.09 19.80 15.43
N VAL A 115 12.91 20.10 15.97
CA VAL A 115 12.53 19.68 17.33
C VAL A 115 12.62 18.16 17.52
N PRO A 116 12.01 17.31 16.65
CA PRO A 116 12.13 15.88 16.79
C PRO A 116 13.53 15.34 16.43
N PHE A 117 14.31 16.07 15.63
CA PHE A 117 15.72 15.77 15.41
C PHE A 117 16.53 15.86 16.71
N TYR A 118 16.44 16.98 17.44
CA TYR A 118 17.14 17.15 18.72
C TYR A 118 16.72 16.13 19.75
N TRP A 119 15.41 15.89 19.87
CA TRP A 119 14.90 14.85 20.75
C TRP A 119 15.54 13.49 20.42
N CYS A 120 15.72 13.19 19.13
CA CYS A 120 16.34 11.94 18.70
C CYS A 120 17.84 11.89 19.00
N MET A 121 18.56 12.99 18.83
CA MET A 121 19.98 13.11 19.17
C MET A 121 20.21 12.85 20.67
N GLU A 122 19.37 13.42 21.53
CA GLU A 122 19.50 13.28 22.99
C GLU A 122 19.12 11.89 23.48
N ASN A 123 18.00 11.34 22.98
CA ASN A 123 17.40 10.14 23.55
C ASN A 123 17.79 8.86 22.79
N GLN A 124 18.13 8.96 21.50
CA GLN A 124 18.37 7.82 20.60
C GLN A 124 19.46 8.14 19.55
N PRO A 125 20.69 8.58 19.92
CA PRO A 125 21.71 9.04 18.97
C PRO A 125 22.13 7.97 17.95
N LYS A 126 22.09 6.70 18.34
CA LYS A 126 22.34 5.56 17.43
C LYS A 126 21.37 5.52 16.24
N TYR A 127 20.20 6.13 16.38
CA TYR A 127 19.20 6.27 15.32
C TYR A 127 19.53 7.39 14.34
N LEU A 128 20.64 8.13 14.45
CA LEU A 128 21.07 9.12 13.45
C LEU A 128 22.56 8.97 13.10
N CYS A 129 23.35 8.35 13.97
CA CYS A 129 24.76 8.09 13.77
C CYS A 129 25.08 7.43 12.42
N GLY A 130 26.14 7.92 11.77
CA GLY A 130 26.67 7.39 10.50
C GLY A 130 25.89 7.75 9.24
N LEU A 131 24.79 8.51 9.35
CA LEU A 131 24.01 8.98 8.21
C LEU A 131 24.44 10.37 7.75
N HIS A 132 24.28 10.63 6.45
CA HIS A 132 24.34 12.00 5.92
C HIS A 132 23.15 12.85 6.40
N GLU A 133 23.28 14.16 6.38
CA GLU A 133 22.31 15.11 6.92
C GLU A 133 20.90 14.87 6.33
N HIS A 134 20.79 14.82 5.01
CA HIS A 134 19.51 14.58 4.33
C HIS A 134 18.88 13.22 4.72
N GLU A 135 19.68 12.18 4.95
CA GLU A 135 19.19 10.87 5.39
C GLU A 135 18.70 10.92 6.83
N GLN A 136 19.39 11.65 7.71
CA GLN A 136 18.94 11.91 9.08
C GLN A 136 17.56 12.59 9.07
N TYR A 137 17.40 13.66 8.28
CA TYR A 137 16.12 14.37 8.17
C TYR A 137 15.02 13.51 7.54
N ARG A 138 15.31 12.70 6.50
CA ARG A 138 14.34 11.71 5.97
C ARG A 138 13.90 10.73 7.06
N ARG A 139 14.84 10.23 7.85
CA ARG A 139 14.57 9.29 8.95
C ARG A 139 13.71 9.92 10.05
N ILE A 140 13.95 11.19 10.39
CA ILE A 140 13.08 11.96 11.28
C ILE A 140 11.69 12.18 10.67
N ALA A 141 11.59 12.51 9.38
CA ALA A 141 10.31 12.70 8.69
C ALA A 141 9.45 11.43 8.71
N TYR A 142 10.01 10.25 8.44
CA TYR A 142 9.28 8.98 8.55
C TYR A 142 8.79 8.73 9.98
N ARG A 143 9.62 9.07 10.97
CA ARG A 143 9.25 8.93 12.38
C ARG A 143 8.15 9.92 12.80
N GLN A 144 8.18 11.14 12.28
CA GLN A 144 7.11 12.12 12.49
C GLN A 144 5.81 11.68 11.85
N PHE A 145 5.86 11.22 10.60
CA PHE A 145 4.71 10.65 9.91
C PHE A 145 4.05 9.53 10.73
N THR A 146 4.85 8.56 11.18
CA THR A 146 4.33 7.44 11.98
C THR A 146 3.81 7.88 13.36
N ARG A 147 4.41 8.90 13.98
CA ARG A 147 3.85 9.49 15.22
C ARG A 147 2.54 10.23 14.98
N TRP A 148 2.41 10.94 13.87
CA TRP A 148 1.21 11.70 13.54
C TRP A 148 0.00 10.78 13.36
N VAL A 149 0.17 9.68 12.62
CA VAL A 149 -0.93 8.75 12.30
C VAL A 149 -1.27 7.83 13.48
N TRP A 150 -0.29 7.30 14.22
CA TRP A 150 -0.52 6.28 15.25
C TRP A 150 -0.43 6.81 16.70
N HIS A 151 -0.02 8.05 16.91
CA HIS A 151 0.19 8.72 18.21
C HIS A 151 1.23 8.06 19.14
N ARG A 152 0.97 6.83 19.61
CA ARG A 152 1.90 6.04 20.43
C ARG A 152 2.42 4.83 19.65
N LEU A 153 3.74 4.73 19.58
CA LEU A 153 4.43 3.58 19.01
C LEU A 153 4.77 2.60 20.15
N GLY A 154 4.11 1.46 20.19
CA GLY A 154 4.49 0.34 21.08
C GLY A 154 5.83 -0.26 20.65
N LYS A 155 6.52 -0.95 21.57
CA LYS A 155 7.90 -1.46 21.39
C LYS A 155 8.10 -2.45 20.22
N SER A 156 7.03 -2.94 19.57
CA SER A 156 7.12 -4.05 18.61
C SER A 156 6.17 -3.94 17.40
N MET A 157 5.80 -2.73 16.96
CA MET A 157 4.95 -2.57 15.77
C MET A 157 5.66 -1.74 14.71
N HIS A 158 6.28 -2.41 13.74
CA HIS A 158 6.75 -1.73 12.52
C HIS A 158 5.54 -1.15 11.80
N ARG A 159 5.49 0.18 11.65
CA ARG A 159 4.39 0.87 10.96
C ARG A 159 4.75 1.02 9.49
N PRO A 160 3.92 0.51 8.55
CA PRO A 160 4.20 0.66 7.14
C PRO A 160 4.14 2.14 6.75
N VAL A 161 5.16 2.61 6.04
CA VAL A 161 5.16 3.94 5.43
C VAL A 161 4.72 3.79 3.97
N PRO A 162 3.62 4.44 3.55
CA PRO A 162 3.12 4.31 2.18
C PRO A 162 4.12 4.80 1.14
N SER A 163 4.08 4.23 -0.07
CA SER A 163 4.94 4.63 -1.19
C SER A 163 4.86 6.12 -1.50
N CYS A 164 3.64 6.68 -1.56
CA CYS A 164 3.45 8.12 -1.84
C CYS A 164 4.19 9.01 -0.82
N VAL A 165 4.18 8.63 0.47
CA VAL A 165 4.89 9.33 1.54
C VAL A 165 6.40 9.20 1.35
N THR A 166 6.89 7.97 1.18
CA THR A 166 8.31 7.67 0.97
C THR A 166 8.86 8.44 -0.23
N SER A 167 8.18 8.39 -1.37
CA SER A 167 8.58 9.10 -2.58
C SER A 167 8.56 10.62 -2.40
N LYS A 168 7.55 11.18 -1.73
CA LYS A 168 7.46 12.63 -1.52
C LYS A 168 8.59 13.12 -0.61
N ILE A 169 8.84 12.41 0.50
CA ILE A 169 9.94 12.73 1.43
C ILE A 169 11.30 12.63 0.73
N ARG A 170 11.57 11.55 -0.02
CA ARG A 170 12.84 11.38 -0.76
C ARG A 170 13.08 12.48 -1.79
N LYS A 171 12.03 12.92 -2.49
CA LYS A 171 12.08 13.99 -3.50
C LYS A 171 12.27 15.39 -2.90
N THR A 172 11.80 15.62 -1.67
CA THR A 172 11.91 16.93 -1.02
C THR A 172 13.19 17.07 -0.21
N LEU A 173 13.55 16.05 0.56
CA LEU A 173 14.74 16.05 1.41
C LEU A 173 15.91 15.42 0.65
N VAL A 174 16.50 16.17 -0.25
CA VAL A 174 17.61 15.74 -1.13
C VAL A 174 18.98 16.09 -0.53
N PRO A 175 20.09 15.51 -1.03
CA PRO A 175 21.45 15.92 -0.64
C PRO A 175 21.69 17.42 -0.85
N GLU A 176 22.56 18.01 -0.03
CA GLU A 176 22.87 19.44 -0.09
C GLU A 176 23.51 19.87 -1.42
N SER A 177 24.18 18.96 -2.11
CA SER A 177 24.71 19.21 -3.47
C SER A 177 23.62 19.49 -4.52
N GLU A 178 22.36 19.16 -4.23
CA GLU A 178 21.23 19.32 -5.14
C GLU A 178 20.36 20.56 -4.81
N VAL A 179 20.69 21.30 -3.74
CA VAL A 179 19.90 22.45 -3.27
C VAL A 179 20.78 23.65 -2.97
N SER A 180 20.19 24.84 -3.00
CA SER A 180 20.85 26.11 -2.66
C SER A 180 20.83 26.46 -1.17
N TRP A 181 20.24 25.62 -0.34
CA TRP A 181 20.11 25.79 1.12
C TRP A 181 20.74 24.60 1.85
N ALA A 182 21.15 24.82 3.10
CA ALA A 182 21.80 23.81 3.92
C ALA A 182 20.86 23.24 4.99
N TYR A 183 21.01 21.95 5.32
CA TYR A 183 20.33 21.40 6.48
C TYR A 183 20.84 22.08 7.75
N PRO A 184 19.95 22.44 8.69
CA PRO A 184 20.40 22.98 9.96
C PRO A 184 21.31 21.98 10.69
N ARG A 185 22.56 22.39 10.97
CA ARG A 185 23.60 21.65 11.71
C ARG A 185 23.84 22.35 13.04
N PHE A 186 23.90 21.60 14.13
CA PHE A 186 24.11 22.13 15.49
C PHE A 186 25.01 21.19 16.29
#